data_AF-U4LV90-F1
#
_entry.id   AF-U4LV90-F1
#
_cell.length_a   1.000
_cell.length_b   1.000
_cell.length_c   1.000
_cell.angle_alpha   90.00
_cell.angle_beta   90.00
_cell.angle_gamma   90.00
#
_symmetry.space_group_name_H-M   'P 1'
#
loop_
_entity.id
_entity.type
_entity.pdbx_description
1 polymer ?
#
loop_
_entity_poly.entity_id
_entity_poly.type
_entity_poly.pdbx_seq_one_letter_code
_entity_poly.pdbx_strand_id
1 'polypeptide(L)'
;MQDENRFSIDSYTRCFLKDDLMFSDDLLQAATDYILETAQGVSLWVSVVKAELQRLFEDIRYSKNEVMDALKGLPKELKGLYDKILKRLSEARNQDTAKIFFIVLAANRLFSVDELQHSLAVSTDVEEEDKFTPSVKFLTDQLIEGIEKRIIHCCGNLIEVKKNPRWR
;
A
#
# COMPACT_ATOMS: atom_id res chain seq x y z
N MET A 1 -26.29 7.49 6.65
CA MET A 1 -25.27 6.44 6.93
C MET A 1 -24.95 5.58 5.71
N GLN A 2 -25.83 4.71 5.18
CA GLN A 2 -25.49 3.90 3.98
C GLN A 2 -25.32 4.74 2.70
N ASP A 3 -26.18 5.75 2.49
CA ASP A 3 -26.11 6.62 1.30
C ASP A 3 -24.92 7.58 1.32
N GLU A 4 -24.52 8.08 2.50
CA GLU A 4 -23.34 8.94 2.67
C GLU A 4 -22.05 8.17 2.36
N ASN A 5 -21.93 6.93 2.84
CA ASN A 5 -20.80 6.07 2.49
C ASN A 5 -20.74 5.78 0.99
N ARG A 6 -21.89 5.58 0.34
CA ARG A 6 -21.95 5.34 -1.10
C ARG A 6 -21.45 6.54 -1.90
N PHE A 7 -21.85 7.75 -1.54
CA PHE A 7 -21.37 8.97 -2.19
C PHE A 7 -19.87 9.18 -2.00
N SER A 8 -19.35 8.96 -0.78
CA SER A 8 -17.91 9.05 -0.52
C SER A 8 -17.12 7.99 -1.28
N ILE A 9 -17.64 6.76 -1.40
CA ILE A 9 -17.01 5.69 -2.18
C ILE A 9 -17.03 6.03 -3.67
N ASP A 10 -18.13 6.53 -4.23
CA ASP A 10 -18.21 6.92 -5.63
C ASP A 10 -17.21 8.03 -5.95
N SER A 11 -17.21 9.10 -5.15
CA SER A 11 -16.29 10.22 -5.33
C SER A 11 -14.83 9.78 -5.23
N TYR A 12 -14.48 8.99 -4.20
CA TYR A 12 -13.13 8.44 -4.04
C TYR A 12 -12.74 7.54 -5.22
N THR A 13 -13.65 6.68 -5.66
CA THR A 13 -13.43 5.72 -6.75
C THR A 13 -13.18 6.44 -8.07
N ARG A 14 -14.04 7.39 -8.43
CA ARG A 14 -13.87 8.20 -9.63
C ARG A 14 -12.57 8.99 -9.61
N CYS A 15 -12.22 9.56 -8.46
CA CYS A 15 -10.99 10.31 -8.29
C CYS A 15 -9.77 9.43 -8.58
N PHE A 16 -9.60 8.27 -7.94
CA PHE A 16 -8.39 7.48 -8.18
C PHE A 16 -8.37 6.81 -9.58
N LEU A 17 -9.51 6.36 -10.09
CA LEU A 17 -9.57 5.74 -11.42
C LEU A 17 -9.22 6.74 -12.53
N LYS A 18 -9.62 7.99 -12.36
CA LYS A 18 -9.32 9.06 -13.31
C LYS A 18 -7.95 9.68 -13.09
N ASP A 19 -7.64 10.08 -11.87
CA ASP A 19 -6.48 10.93 -11.56
C ASP A 19 -5.20 10.13 -11.27
N ASP A 20 -5.31 8.87 -10.84
CA ASP A 20 -4.13 8.03 -10.60
C ASP A 20 -3.92 7.01 -11.73
N LEU A 21 -5.01 6.44 -12.26
CA LEU A 21 -4.94 5.39 -13.28
C LEU A 21 -5.20 5.89 -14.70
N MET A 22 -5.70 7.12 -14.90
CA MET A 22 -5.95 7.73 -16.21
C MET A 22 -6.95 6.94 -17.08
N PHE A 23 -7.98 6.35 -16.48
CA PHE A 23 -9.01 5.61 -17.23
C PHE A 23 -9.81 6.53 -18.15
N SER A 24 -10.12 6.05 -19.36
CA SER A 24 -11.07 6.72 -20.26
C SER A 24 -12.48 6.74 -19.67
N ASP A 25 -13.32 7.68 -20.09
CA ASP A 25 -14.67 7.86 -19.52
C ASP A 25 -15.52 6.57 -19.56
N ASP A 26 -15.46 5.81 -20.66
CA ASP A 26 -16.18 4.53 -20.83
C ASP A 26 -15.70 3.42 -19.88
N LEU A 27 -14.41 3.41 -19.55
CA LEU A 27 -13.82 2.45 -18.61
C LEU A 27 -14.04 2.92 -17.17
N LEU A 28 -13.89 4.21 -16.92
CA LEU A 28 -14.13 4.86 -15.64
C LEU A 28 -15.55 4.55 -15.14
N GLN A 29 -16.56 4.72 -15.98
CA GLN A 29 -17.94 4.44 -15.61
C GLN A 29 -18.15 2.96 -15.28
N ALA A 30 -17.71 2.05 -16.16
CA ALA A 30 -17.87 0.61 -15.96
C ALA A 30 -17.14 0.09 -14.70
N ALA A 31 -15.93 0.57 -14.44
CA ALA A 31 -15.16 0.20 -13.26
C ALA A 31 -15.76 0.78 -11.98
N THR A 32 -16.24 2.03 -12.02
CA THR A 32 -16.89 2.69 -10.88
C THR A 32 -18.15 1.95 -10.47
N ASP A 33 -19.02 1.60 -11.42
CA ASP A 33 -20.27 0.88 -11.14
C ASP A 33 -19.98 -0.48 -10.50
N TYR A 34 -19.02 -1.22 -11.05
CA TYR A 34 -18.62 -2.51 -10.48
C TYR A 34 -18.08 -2.40 -9.05
N ILE A 35 -17.22 -1.41 -8.79
CA ILE A 35 -16.64 -1.17 -7.46
C ILE A 35 -17.73 -0.78 -6.47
N LEU A 36 -18.68 0.08 -6.85
CA LEU A 36 -19.78 0.50 -5.97
C LEU A 36 -20.71 -0.66 -5.61
N GLU A 37 -21.02 -1.52 -6.57
CA GLU A 37 -21.83 -2.73 -6.34
C GLU A 37 -21.10 -3.72 -5.42
N THR A 38 -19.79 -3.87 -5.59
CA THR A 38 -19.00 -4.86 -4.85
C THR A 38 -18.60 -4.38 -3.45
N ALA A 39 -18.34 -3.08 -3.28
CA ALA A 39 -17.85 -2.54 -2.01
C ALA A 39 -18.85 -2.69 -0.86
N GLN A 40 -20.16 -2.79 -1.14
CA GLN A 40 -21.22 -2.94 -0.13
C GLN A 40 -21.11 -1.95 1.05
N GLY A 41 -20.58 -0.75 0.80
CA GLY A 41 -20.37 0.28 1.83
C GLY A 41 -19.04 0.20 2.61
N VAL A 42 -18.13 -0.71 2.25
CA VAL A 42 -16.82 -0.89 2.88
C VAL A 42 -15.75 -0.07 2.17
N SER A 43 -15.49 1.15 2.65
CA SER A 43 -14.47 2.05 2.07
C SER A 43 -13.06 1.45 2.04
N LEU A 44 -12.71 0.65 3.05
CA LEU A 44 -11.42 -0.03 3.15
C LEU A 44 -11.21 -1.06 2.02
N TRP A 45 -12.28 -1.69 1.54
CA TRP A 45 -12.20 -2.60 0.40
C TRP A 45 -11.76 -1.82 -0.85
N VAL A 46 -12.32 -0.64 -1.05
CA VAL A 46 -12.06 0.24 -2.21
C VAL A 46 -10.61 0.73 -2.20
N SER A 47 -10.06 1.11 -1.04
CA SER A 47 -8.65 1.51 -0.96
C SER A 47 -7.70 0.37 -1.28
N VAL A 48 -8.05 -0.87 -0.92
CA VAL A 48 -7.24 -2.04 -1.28
C VAL A 48 -7.36 -2.36 -2.78
N VAL A 49 -8.55 -2.21 -3.37
CA VAL A 49 -8.73 -2.34 -4.83
C VAL A 49 -7.90 -1.31 -5.57
N LYS A 50 -7.92 -0.05 -5.16
CA LYS A 50 -7.05 1.00 -5.72
C LYS A 50 -5.58 0.55 -5.74
N ALA A 51 -5.08 0.09 -4.59
CA ALA A 51 -3.70 -0.37 -4.46
C ALA A 51 -3.37 -1.56 -5.37
N GLU A 52 -4.28 -2.53 -5.51
CA GLU A 52 -4.08 -3.67 -6.41
C GLU A 52 -4.10 -3.25 -7.89
N LEU A 53 -4.99 -2.33 -8.28
CA LEU A 53 -5.04 -1.83 -9.66
C LEU A 53 -3.78 -1.01 -9.99
N GLN A 54 -3.34 -0.13 -9.09
CA GLN A 54 -2.09 0.61 -9.25
C GLN A 54 -0.92 -0.36 -9.46
N ARG A 55 -0.79 -1.40 -8.64
CA ARG A 55 0.26 -2.41 -8.78
C ARG A 55 0.18 -3.20 -10.10
N LEU A 56 -1.03 -3.52 -10.57
CA LEU A 56 -1.21 -4.28 -11.81
C LEU A 56 -0.88 -3.46 -13.06
N PHE A 57 -1.03 -2.13 -12.99
CA PHE A 57 -0.98 -1.25 -14.15
C PHE A 57 0.12 -0.18 -14.08
N GLU A 58 0.96 -0.17 -13.04
CA GLU A 58 2.00 0.85 -12.79
C GLU A 58 2.89 1.11 -14.02
N ASP A 59 3.18 0.06 -14.82
CA ASP A 59 4.10 0.13 -15.97
C ASP A 59 3.57 -0.56 -17.24
N ILE A 60 2.28 -0.88 -17.32
CA ILE A 60 1.73 -1.70 -18.41
C ILE A 60 0.53 -1.01 -19.08
N ARG A 61 0.51 -1.03 -20.41
CA ARG A 61 -0.67 -0.65 -21.20
C ARG A 61 -1.73 -1.73 -21.04
N TYR A 62 -2.92 -1.35 -20.60
CA TYR A 62 -4.03 -2.27 -20.37
C TYR A 62 -5.19 -1.98 -21.31
N SER A 63 -5.91 -3.04 -21.65
CA SER A 63 -7.20 -2.98 -22.32
C SER A 63 -8.34 -2.90 -21.32
N LYS A 64 -9.51 -2.45 -21.78
CA LYS A 64 -10.74 -2.45 -20.96
C LYS A 64 -11.06 -3.83 -20.38
N ASN A 65 -10.87 -4.89 -21.16
CA ASN A 65 -11.16 -6.25 -20.72
C ASN A 65 -10.20 -6.71 -19.61
N GLU A 66 -8.90 -6.44 -19.74
CA GLU A 66 -7.92 -6.78 -18.71
C GLU A 66 -8.21 -6.10 -17.38
N VAL A 67 -8.63 -4.83 -17.41
CA VAL A 67 -9.04 -4.11 -16.20
C VAL A 67 -10.27 -4.74 -15.56
N MET A 68 -11.29 -5.04 -16.36
CA MET A 68 -12.53 -5.64 -15.83
C MET A 68 -12.31 -7.07 -15.33
N ASP A 69 -11.43 -7.84 -15.96
CA ASP A 69 -11.07 -9.19 -15.53
C ASP A 69 -10.25 -9.14 -14.24
N ALA A 70 -9.33 -8.18 -14.12
CA ALA A 70 -8.61 -7.93 -12.87
C ALA A 70 -9.58 -7.60 -11.73
N LEU A 71 -10.52 -6.67 -11.95
CA LEU A 71 -11.55 -6.31 -10.98
C LEU A 71 -12.43 -7.50 -10.57
N LYS A 72 -12.86 -8.32 -11.53
CA LYS A 72 -13.67 -9.53 -11.27
C LYS A 72 -12.89 -10.63 -10.57
N GLY A 73 -11.58 -10.70 -10.78
CA GLY A 73 -10.67 -11.63 -10.11
C GLY A 73 -10.28 -11.21 -8.68
N LEU A 74 -10.67 -10.01 -8.23
CA LEU A 74 -10.45 -9.60 -6.84
C LEU A 74 -11.49 -10.24 -5.91
N PRO A 75 -11.05 -10.73 -4.73
CA PRO A 75 -11.97 -11.15 -3.68
C PRO A 75 -12.97 -10.04 -3.32
N LYS A 76 -14.25 -10.42 -3.25
CA LYS A 76 -15.35 -9.50 -2.88
C LYS A 76 -15.38 -9.18 -1.40
N GLU A 77 -14.79 -10.04 -0.59
CA GLU A 77 -14.67 -9.85 0.85
C GLU A 77 -13.30 -9.29 1.22
N LEU A 78 -13.29 -8.38 2.19
CA LEU A 78 -12.08 -7.75 2.69
C LEU A 78 -11.07 -8.78 3.22
N LYS A 79 -11.53 -9.85 3.89
CA LYS A 79 -10.66 -10.93 4.37
C LYS A 79 -9.88 -11.58 3.21
N GLY A 80 -10.56 -11.89 2.11
CA GLY A 80 -9.92 -12.48 0.94
C GLY A 80 -8.88 -11.56 0.31
N LEU A 81 -9.10 -10.24 0.35
CA LEU A 81 -8.09 -9.27 -0.09
C LEU A 81 -6.85 -9.29 0.81
N TYR A 82 -7.02 -9.32 2.13
CA TYR A 82 -5.89 -9.45 3.05
C TYR A 82 -5.13 -10.76 2.85
N ASP A 83 -5.85 -11.88 2.71
CA ASP A 83 -5.22 -13.20 2.45
C ASP A 83 -4.37 -13.15 1.17
N LYS A 84 -4.87 -12.49 0.13
CA LYS A 84 -4.12 -12.29 -1.13
C LYS A 84 -2.86 -11.45 -0.94
N ILE A 85 -2.94 -10.35 -0.18
CA ILE A 85 -1.77 -9.49 0.10
C ILE A 85 -0.75 -10.25 0.95
N LEU A 86 -1.17 -10.88 2.04
CA LEU A 86 -0.30 -11.62 2.95
C LEU A 86 0.40 -12.79 2.25
N LYS A 87 -0.33 -13.52 1.39
CA LYS A 87 0.27 -14.58 0.56
C LYS A 87 1.39 -14.02 -0.31
N ARG A 88 1.15 -12.93 -1.04
CA ARG A 88 2.18 -12.27 -1.86
C ARG A 88 3.39 -11.85 -1.03
N LEU A 89 3.16 -11.23 0.13
CA LEU A 89 4.25 -10.78 1.02
C LEU A 89 5.08 -11.96 1.54
N SER A 90 4.44 -13.09 1.84
CA SER A 90 5.13 -14.31 2.27
C SER A 90 5.99 -14.93 1.17
N GLU A 91 5.55 -14.84 -0.09
CA GLU A 91 6.27 -15.37 -1.25
C GLU A 91 7.50 -14.51 -1.61
N ALA A 92 7.44 -13.20 -1.38
CA ALA A 92 8.53 -12.28 -1.68
C ALA A 92 9.78 -12.47 -0.80
N ARG A 93 9.68 -13.18 0.34
CA ARG A 93 10.78 -13.47 1.29
C ARG A 93 11.66 -12.26 1.61
N ASN A 94 11.06 -11.09 1.79
CA ASN A 94 11.78 -9.86 2.03
C ASN A 94 11.97 -9.63 3.55
N GLN A 95 13.22 -9.64 4.03
CA GLN A 95 13.54 -9.40 5.44
C GLN A 95 13.04 -8.04 5.94
N ASP A 96 13.04 -7.01 5.09
CA ASP A 96 12.51 -5.70 5.45
C ASP A 96 11.01 -5.76 5.72
N THR A 97 10.27 -6.61 4.99
CA THR A 97 8.83 -6.78 5.25
C THR A 97 8.60 -7.27 6.67
N ALA A 98 9.30 -8.33 7.09
CA ALA A 98 9.19 -8.86 8.44
C ALA A 98 9.61 -7.83 9.50
N LYS A 99 10.73 -7.12 9.28
CA LYS A 99 11.20 -6.07 10.20
C LYS A 99 10.19 -4.93 10.33
N ILE A 100 9.70 -4.39 9.22
CA ILE A 100 8.72 -3.29 9.22
C ILE A 100 7.46 -3.72 9.96
N PHE A 101 6.89 -4.89 9.65
CA PHE A 101 5.69 -5.36 10.34
C PHE A 101 5.95 -5.58 11.84
N PHE A 102 7.08 -6.14 12.22
CA PHE A 102 7.44 -6.33 13.63
C PHE A 102 7.50 -4.98 14.36
N ILE A 103 8.21 -4.00 13.80
CA ILE A 103 8.37 -2.67 14.39
C ILE A 103 7.02 -1.95 14.50
N VAL A 104 6.24 -1.93 13.42
CA VAL A 104 4.97 -1.21 13.36
C VAL A 104 3.90 -1.86 14.25
N LEU A 105 3.85 -3.20 14.32
CA LEU A 105 2.89 -3.91 15.17
C LEU A 105 3.27 -3.85 16.66
N ALA A 106 4.56 -3.77 16.98
CA ALA A 106 5.04 -3.68 18.37
C ALA A 106 4.94 -2.26 18.94
N ALA A 107 4.72 -1.24 18.11
CA ALA A 107 4.76 0.14 18.55
C ALA A 107 3.43 0.64 19.11
N ASN A 108 3.54 1.43 20.19
CA ASN A 108 2.41 2.11 20.82
C ASN A 108 2.11 3.49 20.18
N ARG A 109 2.86 3.90 19.15
CA ARG A 109 2.70 5.17 18.45
C ARG A 109 3.01 5.06 16.97
N LEU A 110 2.59 6.07 16.21
CA LEU A 110 3.01 6.26 14.82
C LEU A 110 4.52 6.55 14.75
N PHE A 111 5.15 6.08 13.68
CA PHE A 111 6.56 6.37 13.35
C PHE A 111 6.67 7.43 12.26
N SER A 112 7.76 8.20 12.32
CA SER A 112 8.20 8.94 11.14
C SER A 112 8.87 7.99 10.14
N VAL A 113 8.91 8.43 8.88
CA VAL A 113 9.63 7.70 7.81
C VAL A 113 11.11 7.54 8.17
N ASP A 114 11.73 8.58 8.72
CA ASP A 114 13.14 8.57 9.13
C ASP A 114 13.40 7.57 10.28
N GLU A 115 12.50 7.51 11.26
CA GLU A 115 12.60 6.55 12.37
C GLU A 115 12.55 5.11 11.86
N LEU A 116 11.61 4.83 10.97
CA LEU A 116 11.49 3.50 10.37
C LEU A 116 12.70 3.19 9.48
N GLN A 117 13.20 4.16 8.72
CA GLN A 117 14.40 3.98 7.90
C GLN A 117 15.64 3.63 8.73
N HIS A 118 15.89 4.36 9.82
CA HIS A 118 17.02 4.07 10.71
C HIS A 118 16.88 2.69 11.35
N SER A 119 15.66 2.26 11.69
CA SER A 119 15.44 0.92 12.25
C SER A 119 15.74 -0.20 11.24
N LEU A 120 15.56 0.05 9.94
CA LEU A 120 15.91 -0.91 8.88
C LEU A 120 17.41 -1.00 8.63
N ALA A 121 18.15 0.08 8.90
CA ALA A 121 19.62 0.10 8.80
C ALA A 121 20.30 -0.73 9.90
N VAL A 122 19.58 -1.08 10.98
CA VAL A 122 20.11 -1.92 12.05
C VAL A 122 20.02 -3.40 11.64
N SER A 123 21.18 -4.06 11.60
CA SER A 123 21.26 -5.50 11.40
C SER A 123 20.59 -6.23 12.57
N THR A 124 19.87 -7.30 12.28
CA THR A 124 19.25 -8.18 13.29
C THR A 124 20.05 -9.46 13.50
N ASP A 125 21.19 -9.60 12.82
CA ASP A 125 22.03 -10.77 12.89
C ASP A 125 22.98 -10.65 14.09
N VAL A 126 22.77 -11.53 15.06
CA VAL A 126 23.51 -11.57 16.35
C VAL A 126 25.02 -11.75 16.15
N GLU A 127 25.45 -12.29 15.01
CA GLU A 127 26.87 -12.48 14.67
C GLU A 127 27.58 -11.17 14.27
N GLU A 128 26.85 -10.11 13.95
CA GLU A 128 27.41 -8.80 13.57
C GLU A 128 27.40 -7.77 14.72
N GLU A 129 26.77 -8.09 15.86
CA GLU A 129 26.61 -7.17 16.99
C GLU A 129 27.96 -6.69 17.57
N ASP A 130 28.97 -7.56 17.60
CA ASP A 130 30.30 -7.23 18.12
C ASP A 130 31.10 -6.24 17.24
N LYS A 131 30.64 -5.93 16.02
CA LYS A 131 31.25 -4.94 15.11
C LYS A 131 30.39 -3.71 14.88
N PHE A 132 29.16 -3.69 15.38
CA PHE A 132 28.23 -2.60 15.15
C PHE A 132 28.54 -1.42 16.07
N THR A 133 29.18 -0.38 15.53
CA THR A 133 29.33 0.92 16.22
C THR A 133 28.35 1.91 15.63
N PRO A 134 27.17 2.15 16.26
CA PRO A 134 26.21 3.12 15.75
C PRO A 134 26.85 4.50 15.76
N SER A 135 26.88 5.14 14.60
CA SER A 135 27.34 6.52 14.45
C SER A 135 26.38 7.29 13.57
N VAL A 136 26.33 8.61 13.76
CA VAL A 136 25.50 9.48 12.91
C VAL A 136 25.88 9.30 11.43
N LYS A 137 27.18 9.21 11.13
CA LYS A 137 27.67 8.96 9.77
C LYS A 137 27.13 7.63 9.20
N PHE A 138 27.18 6.55 9.97
CA PHE A 138 26.63 5.26 9.55
C PHE A 138 25.14 5.36 9.21
N LEU A 139 24.35 6.02 10.05
CA LEU A 139 22.91 6.20 9.80
C LEU A 139 22.64 7.02 8.54
N THR A 140 23.41 8.09 8.33
CA THR A 140 23.28 8.93 7.13
C THR A 140 23.67 8.18 5.85
N ASP A 141 24.73 7.37 5.89
CA ASP A 141 25.21 6.59 4.75
C ASP A 141 24.23 5.47 4.35
N GLN A 142 23.35 5.05 5.27
CA GLN A 142 22.31 4.05 5.02
C GLN A 142 20.97 4.66 4.57
N LEU A 143 20.91 5.98 4.37
CA LEU A 143 19.69 6.63 3.89
C LEU A 143 19.42 6.29 2.42
N ILE A 144 18.52 5.36 2.21
CA ILE A 144 17.85 5.06 0.94
C ILE A 144 16.98 6.25 0.48
N GLU A 145 17.31 6.82 -0.67
CA GLU A 145 16.41 7.75 -1.37
C GLU A 145 15.12 7.05 -1.81
N GLY A 146 13.97 7.69 -1.58
CA GLY A 146 12.68 7.10 -1.92
C GLY A 146 12.23 5.96 -1.00
N ILE A 147 12.71 5.94 0.25
CA ILE A 147 12.34 4.95 1.27
C ILE A 147 10.83 4.76 1.43
N GLU A 148 10.02 5.80 1.23
CA GLU A 148 8.55 5.72 1.25
C GLU A 148 8.03 4.66 0.27
N LYS A 149 8.56 4.64 -0.96
CA LYS A 149 8.19 3.65 -1.97
C LYS A 149 8.60 2.25 -1.55
N ARG A 150 9.80 2.09 -0.95
CA ARG A 150 10.28 0.81 -0.43
C ARG A 150 9.38 0.31 0.70
N ILE A 151 9.00 1.17 1.65
CA ILE A 151 8.08 0.82 2.74
C ILE A 151 6.72 0.36 2.17
N ILE A 152 6.13 1.15 1.28
CA ILE A 152 4.83 0.85 0.67
C ILE A 152 4.89 -0.48 -0.09
N HIS A 153 5.94 -0.70 -0.87
CA HIS A 153 6.17 -1.92 -1.64
C HIS A 153 6.34 -3.14 -0.71
N CYS A 154 7.22 -3.06 0.29
CA CYS A 154 7.48 -4.13 1.25
C CYS A 154 6.23 -4.48 2.06
N CYS A 155 5.35 -3.51 2.32
CA CYS A 155 4.15 -3.73 3.12
C CYS A 155 2.92 -4.06 2.27
N GLY A 156 3.05 -4.11 0.95
CA GLY A 156 1.95 -4.45 0.05
C GLY A 156 0.77 -3.49 0.17
N ASN A 157 1.02 -2.20 0.41
CA ASN A 157 0.02 -1.15 0.69
C ASN A 157 -0.80 -1.34 1.99
N LEU A 158 -0.35 -2.19 2.93
CA LEU A 158 -1.00 -2.33 4.25
C LEU A 158 -0.63 -1.21 5.23
N ILE A 159 0.40 -0.42 4.92
CA ILE A 159 0.86 0.69 5.74
C ILE A 159 0.74 1.97 4.92
N GLU A 160 0.06 2.97 5.49
CA GLU A 160 -0.14 4.28 4.86
C GLU A 160 0.93 5.26 5.34
N VAL A 161 1.67 5.87 4.40
CA VAL A 161 2.60 6.96 4.70
C VAL A 161 1.87 8.29 4.53
N LYS A 162 1.60 8.98 5.64
CA LYS A 162 0.92 10.28 5.63
C LYS A 162 1.91 11.42 5.64
N LYS A 163 1.74 12.38 4.72
CA LYS A 163 2.40 13.68 4.83
C LYS A 163 1.76 14.45 5.98
N ASN A 164 2.56 14.83 6.97
CA ASN A 164 2.07 15.59 8.12
C ASN A 164 1.61 16.99 7.63
N PRO A 165 0.33 17.38 7.81
CA PRO A 165 -0.17 18.66 7.33
C PRO A 165 0.32 19.86 8.17
N ARG A 166 1.09 19.65 9.24
CA ARG A 166 1.49 20.70 10.19
C ARG A 166 2.75 21.50 9.86
N TRP A 167 3.34 21.34 8.67
CA TRP A 167 4.46 22.16 8.23
C TRP A 167 4.28 22.56 6.75
N ARG A 168 3.43 23.56 6.54
CA ARG A 168 3.46 24.46 5.38
C ARG A 168 3.32 25.89 5.89
#